data_AF-A0A837CE85-F1
#
_entry.id   AF-A0A837CE85-F1
#
_cell.length_a   1.000
_cell.length_b   1.000
_cell.length_c   1.000
_cell.angle_alpha   90.00
_cell.angle_beta   90.00
_cell.angle_gamma   90.00
#
_symmetry.space_group_name_H-M   'P 1'
#
loop_
_entity.id
_entity.type
_entity.pdbx_description
1 polymer ?
#
loop_
_entity_poly.entity_id
_entity_poly.type
_entity_poly.pdbx_seq_one_letter_code
_entity_poly.pdbx_strand_id
1 'polypeptide(L)'
;MGFAANVTREIDRFLQQSCPQPDLILSALERTGLCSVRDYVPEERVCGRGDRVGGCWLVLSGRVEVRSDEQNVAFRDAGELIGEQGLLHFLSGRAASRTADIKAVGPVRLLCIDASFQEKLRDDEKVAWMQTLAVVINDKLEQATRARSELRGLATERELLLRRFADGDALGLVKMAAGGEAPPVQSRRAIVYFSDLANFSTWAADKQPIQVARHLRELAKIQIDAIRDAGGQIDKLMGDGLMGFWFIDTTDRERAEPLAVMRCSTLIAEKCSSYFAEHELDLAIRIGLHCGDVAFGDFGADNRIAVTLLGAAVNIAARYEQAKSAELGGIRVSPELRELMIGSGAKPDGFRKPVQVEVKHGVSLDVYSIKESADVME
;
A
#
# COMPACT_ATOMS: atom_id res chain seq x y z
N MET A 1 -27.77 -48.33 20.40
CA MET A 1 -27.48 -48.55 18.97
C MET A 1 -26.20 -47.79 18.68
N GLY A 2 -25.12 -48.46 18.31
CA GLY A 2 -23.84 -47.82 18.02
C GLY A 2 -23.83 -47.10 16.67
N PHE A 3 -22.90 -46.17 16.47
CA PHE A 3 -22.71 -45.50 15.19
C PHE A 3 -22.21 -46.48 14.10
N ALA A 4 -22.43 -46.13 12.83
CA ALA A 4 -21.80 -46.83 11.72
C ALA A 4 -20.26 -46.67 11.79
N ALA A 5 -19.50 -47.70 11.43
CA ALA A 5 -18.04 -47.73 11.63
C ALA A 5 -17.26 -46.58 10.97
N ASN A 6 -17.78 -46.01 9.88
CA ASN A 6 -17.20 -44.84 9.22
C ASN A 6 -17.43 -43.52 9.98
N VAL A 7 -18.56 -43.40 10.70
CA VAL A 7 -18.90 -42.26 11.55
C VAL A 7 -18.03 -42.30 12.80
N THR A 8 -17.91 -43.47 13.44
CA THR A 8 -17.06 -43.66 14.62
C THR A 8 -15.61 -43.26 14.35
N ARG A 9 -15.06 -43.63 13.19
CA ARG A 9 -13.68 -43.29 12.80
C ARG A 9 -13.39 -41.79 12.80
N GLU A 10 -14.30 -40.97 12.29
CA GLU A 10 -14.10 -39.51 12.20
C GLU A 10 -14.34 -38.83 13.54
N ILE A 11 -15.28 -39.35 14.35
CA ILE A 11 -15.44 -38.94 15.75
C ILE A 11 -14.16 -39.24 16.54
N ASP A 12 -13.63 -40.45 16.41
CA ASP A 12 -12.39 -40.88 17.08
C ASP A 12 -11.21 -40.00 16.67
N ARG A 13 -11.07 -39.71 15.37
CA ARG A 13 -10.01 -38.81 14.87
C ARG A 13 -10.10 -37.44 15.53
N PHE A 14 -11.29 -36.84 15.55
CA PHE A 14 -11.51 -35.53 16.18
C PHE A 14 -11.21 -35.58 17.69
N LEU A 15 -11.76 -36.56 18.41
CA LEU A 15 -11.59 -36.67 19.85
C LEU A 15 -10.12 -36.94 20.21
N GLN A 16 -9.40 -37.78 19.48
CA GLN A 16 -7.97 -38.02 19.74
C GLN A 16 -7.12 -36.77 19.53
N GLN A 17 -7.53 -35.86 18.64
CA GLN A 17 -6.81 -34.60 18.37
C GLN A 17 -7.12 -33.52 19.40
N SER A 18 -8.38 -33.41 19.84
CA SER A 18 -8.86 -32.26 20.59
C SER A 18 -9.33 -32.56 22.00
N CYS A 19 -9.58 -33.83 22.35
CA CYS A 19 -10.13 -34.24 23.64
C CYS A 19 -9.06 -34.92 24.51
N PRO A 20 -8.85 -34.48 25.76
CA PRO A 20 -7.90 -35.12 26.67
C PRO A 20 -8.36 -36.50 27.15
N GLN A 21 -9.67 -36.77 27.12
CA GLN A 21 -10.26 -38.06 27.49
C GLN A 21 -11.28 -38.52 26.42
N PRO A 22 -10.81 -38.98 25.25
CA PRO A 22 -11.67 -39.33 24.11
C PRO A 22 -12.77 -40.33 24.44
N ASP A 23 -12.43 -41.39 25.18
CA ASP A 23 -13.35 -42.48 25.52
C ASP A 23 -14.54 -42.02 26.35
N LEU A 24 -14.36 -41.01 27.22
CA LEU A 24 -15.44 -40.45 28.04
C LEU A 24 -16.49 -39.75 27.16
N ILE A 25 -16.03 -38.94 26.21
CA ILE A 25 -16.93 -38.20 25.32
C ILE A 25 -17.60 -39.13 24.32
N LEU A 26 -16.87 -40.11 23.77
CA LEU A 26 -17.45 -41.11 22.87
C LEU A 26 -18.57 -41.90 23.60
N SER A 27 -18.29 -42.39 24.80
CA SER A 27 -19.27 -43.09 25.63
C SER A 27 -20.48 -42.22 25.96
N ALA A 28 -20.28 -40.92 26.20
CA ALA A 28 -21.36 -39.98 26.47
C ALA A 28 -22.24 -39.71 25.23
N LEU A 29 -21.64 -39.59 24.05
CA LEU A 29 -22.37 -39.44 22.78
C LEU A 29 -23.27 -40.65 22.52
N GLU A 30 -22.76 -41.87 22.71
CA GLU A 30 -23.54 -43.10 22.56
C GLU A 30 -24.64 -43.25 23.62
N ARG A 31 -24.33 -42.94 24.88
CA ARG A 31 -25.26 -43.06 26.02
C ARG A 31 -26.44 -42.09 25.92
N THR A 32 -26.18 -40.85 25.53
CA THR A 32 -27.21 -39.80 25.49
C THR A 32 -28.08 -39.88 24.24
N GLY A 33 -27.54 -40.38 23.12
CA GLY A 33 -28.25 -40.41 21.84
C GLY A 33 -28.59 -39.02 21.30
N LEU A 34 -27.95 -37.96 21.81
CA LEU A 34 -28.21 -36.56 21.44
C LEU A 34 -27.38 -36.09 20.24
N CYS A 35 -27.07 -37.02 19.33
CA CYS A 35 -26.45 -36.68 18.06
C CYS A 35 -27.08 -37.47 16.91
N SER A 36 -27.09 -36.85 15.74
CA SER A 36 -27.63 -37.45 14.52
C SER A 36 -26.75 -37.09 13.34
N VAL A 37 -26.68 -37.97 12.34
CA VAL A 37 -25.95 -37.72 11.10
C VAL A 37 -26.91 -37.13 10.07
N ARG A 38 -26.48 -36.06 9.41
CA ARG A 38 -27.23 -35.42 8.33
C ARG A 38 -26.34 -35.19 7.12
N ASP A 39 -26.85 -35.54 5.95
CA ASP A 39 -26.25 -35.23 4.66
C ASP A 39 -26.81 -33.90 4.14
N TYR A 40 -25.95 -33.11 3.50
CA TYR A 40 -26.24 -31.82 2.91
C TYR A 40 -25.81 -31.83 1.44
N VAL A 41 -26.67 -31.28 0.57
CA VAL A 41 -26.34 -31.10 -0.85
C VAL A 41 -25.51 -29.82 -1.07
N PRO A 42 -24.80 -29.67 -2.22
CA PRO A 42 -24.05 -28.44 -2.50
C PRO A 42 -24.91 -27.19 -2.37
N GLU A 43 -24.35 -26.13 -1.79
CA GLU A 43 -25.01 -24.85 -1.47
C GLU A 43 -26.15 -24.93 -0.44
N GLU A 44 -26.45 -26.11 0.12
CA GLU A 44 -27.44 -26.22 1.19
C GLU A 44 -26.97 -25.49 2.45
N ARG A 45 -27.84 -24.66 3.01
CA ARG A 45 -27.60 -23.93 4.24
C ARG A 45 -27.63 -24.87 5.45
N VAL A 46 -26.55 -24.88 6.22
CA VAL A 46 -26.44 -25.58 7.51
C VAL A 46 -27.04 -24.72 8.62
N CYS A 47 -26.65 -23.44 8.69
CA CYS A 47 -27.27 -22.43 9.52
C CYS A 47 -27.00 -21.03 8.96
N GLY A 48 -27.69 -20.02 9.47
CA GLY A 48 -27.43 -18.63 9.14
C GLY A 48 -27.11 -17.76 10.35
N ARG A 49 -26.48 -16.63 10.09
CA ARG A 49 -26.16 -15.65 11.13
C ARG A 49 -27.46 -15.15 11.78
N GLY A 50 -27.47 -15.10 13.11
CA GLY A 50 -28.65 -14.73 13.90
C GLY A 50 -29.56 -15.90 14.30
N ASP A 51 -29.42 -17.08 13.68
CA ASP A 51 -30.18 -18.27 14.09
C ASP A 51 -29.88 -18.63 15.54
N ARG A 52 -30.85 -19.21 16.27
CA ARG A 52 -30.59 -19.71 17.62
C ARG A 52 -29.58 -20.85 17.58
N VAL A 53 -28.71 -20.91 18.59
CA VAL A 53 -27.76 -22.03 18.74
C VAL A 53 -28.52 -23.27 19.20
N GLY A 54 -28.74 -24.20 18.28
CA GLY A 54 -29.33 -25.52 18.57
C GLY A 54 -28.30 -26.63 18.83
N GLY A 55 -27.00 -26.37 18.66
CA GLY A 55 -25.96 -27.40 18.77
C GLY A 55 -24.64 -27.03 18.10
N CYS A 56 -23.79 -28.02 17.86
CA CYS A 56 -22.61 -27.90 16.99
C CYS A 56 -22.57 -29.06 16.00
N TRP A 57 -21.63 -29.01 15.06
CA TRP A 57 -21.48 -30.00 14.02
C TRP A 57 -20.03 -30.46 13.92
N LEU A 58 -19.80 -31.76 13.80
CA LEU A 58 -18.52 -32.30 13.36
C LEU A 58 -18.62 -32.66 11.87
N VAL A 59 -17.69 -32.19 11.05
CA VAL A 59 -17.63 -32.58 9.63
C VAL A 59 -17.13 -34.01 9.56
N LEU A 60 -17.97 -34.93 9.08
CA LEU A 60 -17.60 -36.32 8.86
C LEU A 60 -16.99 -36.52 7.47
N SER A 61 -17.48 -35.78 6.47
CA SER A 61 -16.92 -35.77 5.13
C SER A 61 -17.33 -34.53 4.34
N GLY A 62 -16.50 -34.11 3.39
CA GLY A 62 -16.74 -32.94 2.56
C GLY A 62 -16.20 -31.66 3.20
N ARG A 63 -16.70 -30.52 2.72
CA ARG A 63 -16.29 -29.18 3.14
C ARG A 63 -17.47 -28.23 3.30
N VAL A 64 -17.48 -27.45 4.37
CA VAL A 64 -18.39 -26.32 4.52
C VAL A 64 -17.67 -24.99 4.42
N GLU A 65 -18.41 -23.98 4.01
CA GLU A 65 -18.01 -22.58 4.03
C GLU A 65 -18.66 -21.91 5.24
N VAL A 66 -17.87 -21.15 6.00
CA VAL A 66 -18.30 -20.35 7.16
C VAL A 66 -18.05 -18.88 6.84
N ARG A 67 -19.11 -18.07 6.81
CA ARG A 67 -19.08 -16.67 6.41
C ARG A 67 -19.57 -15.78 7.54
N SER A 68 -18.69 -15.00 8.17
CA SER A 68 -19.10 -14.07 9.24
C SER A 68 -19.57 -12.72 8.71
N ASP A 69 -19.02 -12.29 7.58
CA ASP A 69 -19.34 -11.06 6.83
C ASP A 69 -18.92 -11.26 5.35
N GLU A 70 -19.12 -10.25 4.49
CA GLU A 70 -18.80 -10.36 3.05
C GLU A 70 -17.32 -10.64 2.75
N GLN A 71 -16.41 -10.36 3.69
CA GLN A 71 -14.96 -10.44 3.47
C GLN A 71 -14.31 -11.62 4.18
N ASN A 72 -14.96 -12.19 5.19
CA ASN A 72 -14.38 -13.23 6.04
C ASN A 72 -15.07 -14.57 5.77
N VAL A 73 -14.44 -15.32 4.87
CA VAL A 73 -14.82 -16.67 4.47
C VAL A 73 -13.76 -17.64 4.98
N ALA A 74 -14.17 -18.59 5.82
CA ALA A 74 -13.34 -19.71 6.26
C ALA A 74 -13.93 -21.02 5.75
N PHE A 75 -13.08 -22.02 5.52
CA PHE A 75 -13.52 -23.37 5.17
C PHE A 75 -13.29 -24.32 6.33
N ARG A 76 -14.16 -25.33 6.45
CA ARG A 76 -14.01 -26.42 7.42
C ARG A 76 -14.12 -27.76 6.72
N ASP A 77 -13.13 -28.60 6.93
CA ASP A 77 -12.95 -29.92 6.33
C ASP A 77 -13.27 -31.05 7.33
N ALA A 78 -13.27 -32.29 6.84
CA ALA A 78 -13.52 -33.48 7.65
C ALA A 78 -12.60 -33.56 8.88
N GLY A 79 -13.19 -33.87 10.04
CA GLY A 79 -12.52 -33.86 11.35
C GLY A 79 -12.62 -32.54 12.11
N GLU A 80 -13.11 -31.46 11.50
CA GLU A 80 -13.27 -30.18 12.20
C GLU A 80 -14.67 -30.02 12.82
N LEU A 81 -14.70 -29.56 14.07
CA LEU A 81 -15.92 -29.13 14.74
C LEU A 81 -16.32 -27.73 14.25
N ILE A 82 -17.62 -27.42 14.24
CA ILE A 82 -18.17 -26.15 13.75
C ILE A 82 -19.35 -25.72 14.62
N GLY A 83 -19.48 -24.41 14.83
CA GLY A 83 -20.57 -23.84 15.62
C GLY A 83 -20.36 -23.96 17.14
N GLU A 84 -19.18 -24.40 17.56
CA GLU A 84 -18.75 -24.60 18.94
C GLU A 84 -18.69 -23.30 19.74
N GLN A 85 -18.45 -22.15 19.10
CA GLN A 85 -18.48 -20.85 19.78
C GLN A 85 -19.86 -20.54 20.37
N GLY A 86 -20.93 -20.94 19.66
CA GLY A 86 -22.30 -20.76 20.14
C GLY A 86 -22.60 -21.54 21.42
N LEU A 87 -21.89 -22.66 21.62
CA LEU A 87 -22.04 -23.52 22.77
C LEU A 87 -21.44 -22.94 24.06
N LEU A 88 -20.45 -22.06 23.97
CA LEU A 88 -19.91 -21.36 25.15
C LEU A 88 -20.89 -20.32 25.73
N HIS A 89 -21.69 -19.68 24.87
CA HIS A 89 -22.68 -18.71 25.32
C HIS A 89 -23.83 -19.35 26.10
N PHE A 90 -24.15 -20.61 25.81
CA PHE A 90 -25.15 -21.39 26.55
C PHE A 90 -24.78 -21.52 28.03
N LEU A 91 -23.50 -21.72 28.34
CA LEU A 91 -22.98 -21.79 29.72
C LEU A 91 -23.09 -20.46 30.48
N SER A 92 -23.15 -19.33 29.76
CA SER A 92 -23.33 -18.00 30.36
C SER A 92 -24.79 -17.62 30.64
N GLY A 93 -25.75 -18.51 30.35
CA GLY A 93 -27.18 -18.25 30.52
C GLY A 93 -27.77 -17.22 29.56
N ARG A 94 -27.04 -16.87 28.50
CA ARG A 94 -27.46 -15.89 27.49
C ARG A 94 -28.06 -16.61 26.28
N ALA A 95 -29.11 -16.03 25.70
CA ALA A 95 -29.62 -16.47 24.41
C ALA A 95 -28.50 -16.33 23.36
N ALA A 96 -27.97 -17.46 22.88
CA ALA A 96 -26.88 -17.49 21.94
C ALA A 96 -27.42 -17.53 20.50
N SER A 97 -26.92 -16.65 19.66
CA SER A 97 -27.18 -16.65 18.21
C SER A 97 -25.94 -17.02 17.42
N ARG A 98 -26.12 -17.58 16.23
CA ARG A 98 -25.03 -17.89 15.30
C ARG A 98 -24.36 -16.60 14.83
N THR A 99 -23.03 -16.62 14.80
CA THR A 99 -22.20 -15.48 14.38
C THR A 99 -21.88 -15.48 12.89
N ALA A 100 -22.17 -16.57 12.18
CA ALA A 100 -21.82 -16.77 10.78
C ALA A 100 -22.89 -17.59 10.05
N ASP A 101 -22.99 -17.37 8.74
CA ASP A 101 -23.68 -18.25 7.81
C ASP A 101 -22.80 -19.44 7.49
N ILE A 102 -23.40 -20.63 7.44
CA ILE A 102 -22.69 -21.87 7.12
C ILE A 102 -23.45 -22.59 6.03
N LYS A 103 -22.75 -22.96 4.96
CA LYS A 103 -23.32 -23.71 3.84
C LYS A 103 -22.36 -24.80 3.37
N ALA A 104 -22.89 -25.85 2.76
CA ALA A 104 -22.10 -26.89 2.15
C ALA A 104 -21.48 -26.41 0.82
N VAL A 105 -20.18 -26.64 0.61
CA VAL A 105 -19.50 -26.31 -0.66
C VAL A 105 -19.75 -27.39 -1.72
N GLY A 106 -19.92 -28.63 -1.27
CA GLY A 106 -20.26 -29.79 -2.09
C GLY A 106 -21.15 -30.74 -1.28
N PRO A 107 -21.26 -32.03 -1.64
CA PRO A 107 -21.91 -33.02 -0.78
C PRO A 107 -21.15 -33.13 0.55
N VAL A 108 -21.83 -32.88 1.66
CA VAL A 108 -21.25 -32.86 3.01
C VAL A 108 -22.05 -33.75 3.94
N ARG A 109 -21.36 -34.43 4.85
CA ARG A 109 -21.98 -35.18 5.93
C ARG A 109 -21.54 -34.61 7.27
N LEU A 110 -22.50 -34.23 8.11
CA LEU A 110 -22.24 -33.65 9.42
C LEU A 110 -22.82 -34.56 10.52
N LEU A 111 -22.08 -34.72 11.61
CA LEU A 111 -22.64 -35.17 12.88
C LEU A 111 -23.18 -33.94 13.62
N CYS A 112 -24.49 -33.83 13.72
CA CYS A 112 -25.17 -32.82 14.50
C CYS A 112 -25.19 -33.23 15.97
N ILE A 113 -24.58 -32.44 16.85
CA ILE A 113 -24.59 -32.64 18.31
C ILE A 113 -25.54 -31.58 18.89
N ASP A 114 -26.62 -32.04 19.51
CA ASP A 114 -27.63 -31.15 20.10
C ASP A 114 -27.06 -30.36 21.28
N ALA A 115 -27.50 -29.10 21.46
CA ALA A 115 -27.02 -28.26 22.54
C ALA A 115 -27.31 -28.85 23.94
N SER A 116 -28.42 -29.60 24.10
CA SER A 116 -28.79 -30.28 25.34
C SER A 116 -27.84 -31.41 25.72
N PHE A 117 -26.94 -31.83 24.81
CA PHE A 117 -25.87 -32.80 25.10
C PHE A 117 -25.11 -32.41 26.36
N GLN A 118 -24.74 -31.13 26.49
CA GLN A 118 -23.96 -30.62 27.63
C GLN A 118 -24.68 -30.75 28.98
N GLU A 119 -26.01 -30.66 28.99
CA GLU A 119 -26.82 -30.80 30.19
C GLU A 119 -26.89 -32.25 30.68
N LYS A 120 -26.74 -33.23 29.78
CA LYS A 120 -26.79 -34.67 30.05
C LYS A 120 -25.43 -35.31 30.33
N LEU A 121 -24.37 -34.52 30.30
CA LEU A 121 -23.03 -34.94 30.68
C LEU A 121 -22.91 -35.04 32.21
N ARG A 122 -22.18 -36.06 32.67
CA ARG A 122 -21.68 -36.17 34.05
C ARG A 122 -20.59 -35.13 34.29
N ASP A 123 -20.24 -34.89 35.55
CA ASP A 123 -19.30 -33.81 35.89
C ASP A 123 -17.91 -34.01 35.28
N ASP A 124 -17.40 -35.24 35.24
CA ASP A 124 -16.16 -35.61 34.55
C ASP A 124 -16.26 -35.44 33.03
N GLU A 125 -17.36 -35.90 32.43
CA GLU A 125 -17.64 -35.74 30.99
C GLU A 125 -17.77 -34.25 30.60
N LYS A 126 -18.38 -33.41 31.46
CA LYS A 126 -18.49 -31.95 31.26
C LYS A 126 -17.11 -31.30 31.21
N VAL A 127 -16.23 -31.65 32.15
CA VAL A 127 -14.86 -31.14 32.19
C VAL A 127 -14.11 -31.50 30.90
N ALA A 128 -14.16 -32.78 30.50
CA ALA A 128 -13.53 -33.24 29.27
C ALA A 128 -14.09 -32.53 28.02
N TRP A 129 -15.41 -32.33 27.95
CA TRP A 129 -16.05 -31.63 26.83
C TRP A 129 -15.67 -30.14 26.78
N MET A 130 -15.66 -29.46 27.93
CA MET A 130 -15.23 -28.07 28.01
C MET A 130 -13.76 -27.89 27.60
N GLN A 131 -12.87 -28.79 28.03
CA GLN A 131 -11.48 -28.81 27.59
C GLN A 131 -11.38 -29.01 26.07
N THR A 132 -12.21 -29.89 25.51
CA THR A 132 -12.26 -30.13 24.05
C THR A 132 -12.66 -28.88 23.30
N LEU A 133 -13.74 -28.20 23.72
CA LEU A 133 -14.17 -26.95 23.10
C LEU A 133 -13.10 -25.86 23.21
N ALA A 134 -12.41 -25.78 24.36
CA ALA A 134 -11.35 -24.80 24.58
C ALA A 134 -10.15 -25.03 23.63
N VAL A 135 -9.71 -26.28 23.45
CA VAL A 135 -8.64 -26.64 22.50
C VAL A 135 -9.03 -26.28 21.07
N VAL A 136 -10.23 -26.69 20.62
CA VAL A 136 -10.72 -26.37 19.27
C VAL A 136 -10.77 -24.87 19.01
N ILE A 137 -11.26 -24.09 19.97
CA ILE A 137 -11.36 -22.64 19.84
C ILE A 137 -9.97 -21.99 19.85
N ASN A 138 -9.05 -22.46 20.69
CA ASN A 138 -7.68 -21.96 20.71
C ASN A 138 -6.97 -22.20 19.38
N ASP A 139 -7.05 -23.41 18.85
CA ASP A 139 -6.41 -23.76 17.56
C ASP A 139 -6.96 -22.90 16.42
N LYS A 140 -8.27 -22.69 16.37
CA LYS A 140 -8.89 -21.80 15.37
C LYS A 140 -8.48 -20.34 15.55
N LEU A 141 -8.33 -19.87 16.79
CA LEU A 141 -7.86 -18.52 17.09
C LEU A 141 -6.41 -18.33 16.64
N GLU A 142 -5.55 -19.32 16.88
CA GLU A 142 -4.16 -19.31 16.41
C GLU A 142 -4.09 -19.31 14.88
N GLN A 143 -4.83 -20.20 14.20
CA GLN A 143 -4.91 -20.24 12.74
C GLN A 143 -5.37 -18.88 12.16
N ALA A 144 -6.44 -18.31 12.71
CA ALA A 144 -6.95 -17.01 12.28
C ALA A 144 -5.95 -15.86 12.55
N THR A 145 -5.14 -15.97 13.61
CA THR A 145 -4.12 -14.97 13.93
C THR A 145 -2.93 -15.06 12.99
N ARG A 146 -2.45 -16.28 12.69
CA ARG A 146 -1.36 -16.51 11.72
C ARG A 146 -1.75 -16.04 10.31
N ALA A 147 -2.93 -16.44 9.82
CA ALA A 147 -3.42 -16.00 8.51
C ALA A 147 -3.53 -14.47 8.39
N ARG A 148 -4.02 -13.79 9.44
CA ARG A 148 -4.08 -12.31 9.47
C ARG A 148 -2.69 -11.68 9.48
N SER A 149 -1.73 -12.27 10.18
CA SER A 149 -0.34 -11.78 10.19
C SER A 149 0.30 -11.91 8.81
N GLU A 150 0.11 -13.04 8.13
CA GLU A 150 0.63 -13.28 6.78
C GLU A 150 0.03 -12.31 5.75
N LEU A 151 -1.29 -12.13 5.75
CA LEU A 151 -1.96 -11.18 4.85
C LEU A 151 -1.50 -9.74 5.09
N ARG A 152 -1.31 -9.33 6.35
CA ARG A 152 -0.75 -8.00 6.66
C ARG A 152 0.70 -7.86 6.20
N GLY A 153 1.50 -8.93 6.32
CA GLY A 153 2.85 -8.97 5.79
C GLY A 153 2.88 -8.75 4.29
N LEU A 154 2.08 -9.50 3.53
CA LEU A 154 1.96 -9.38 2.08
C LEU A 154 1.46 -8.00 1.65
N ALA A 155 0.46 -7.44 2.35
CA ALA A 155 -0.03 -6.09 2.07
C ALA A 155 1.04 -5.02 2.29
N THR A 156 1.82 -5.15 3.36
CA THR A 156 2.94 -4.25 3.67
C THR A 156 4.03 -4.35 2.61
N GLU A 157 4.40 -5.58 2.20
CA GLU A 157 5.38 -5.81 1.15
C GLU A 157 4.94 -5.20 -0.19
N ARG A 158 3.67 -5.40 -0.57
CA ARG A 158 3.09 -4.79 -1.77
C ARG A 158 3.16 -3.27 -1.72
N GLU A 159 2.84 -2.66 -0.58
CA GLU A 159 2.93 -1.20 -0.42
C GLU A 159 4.38 -0.71 -0.51
N LEU A 160 5.33 -1.39 0.12
CA LEU A 160 6.74 -1.03 0.07
C LEU A 160 7.28 -1.11 -1.36
N LEU A 161 6.85 -2.08 -2.15
CA LEU A 161 7.20 -2.17 -3.57
C LEU A 161 6.66 -0.97 -4.35
N LEU A 162 5.38 -0.60 -4.17
CA LEU A 162 4.78 0.54 -4.88
C LEU A 162 5.46 1.87 -4.52
N ARG A 163 5.85 2.06 -3.25
CA ARG A 163 6.61 3.24 -2.79
C ARG A 163 7.97 3.41 -3.45
N ARG A 164 8.52 2.38 -4.09
CA ARG A 164 9.77 2.49 -4.87
C ARG A 164 9.56 3.10 -6.26
N PHE A 165 8.32 3.15 -6.74
CA PHE A 165 7.98 3.63 -8.08
C PHE A 165 7.17 4.92 -8.10
N ALA A 166 6.53 5.29 -6.99
CA ALA A 166 5.72 6.50 -6.90
C ALA A 166 5.82 7.14 -5.51
N ASP A 167 5.90 8.46 -5.49
CA ASP A 167 5.95 9.29 -4.29
C ASP A 167 4.60 9.92 -3.98
N GLY A 168 4.38 10.27 -2.70
CA GLY A 168 3.28 11.11 -2.24
C GLY A 168 1.92 10.79 -2.86
N ASP A 169 1.34 11.76 -3.55
CA ASP A 169 0.02 11.67 -4.16
C ASP A 169 -0.02 10.67 -5.33
N ALA A 170 1.11 10.47 -6.04
CA ALA A 170 1.18 9.53 -7.14
C ALA A 170 0.99 8.08 -6.66
N LEU A 171 1.49 7.75 -5.48
CA LEU A 171 1.28 6.43 -4.87
C LEU A 171 -0.20 6.11 -4.68
N GLY A 172 -1.01 7.11 -4.31
CA GLY A 172 -2.46 6.95 -4.17
C GLY A 172 -3.12 6.53 -5.48
N LEU A 173 -2.81 7.23 -6.57
CA LEU A 173 -3.34 6.92 -7.90
C LEU A 173 -2.84 5.56 -8.41
N VAL A 174 -1.58 5.22 -8.17
CA VAL A 174 -1.03 3.89 -8.51
C VAL A 174 -1.75 2.78 -7.74
N LYS A 175 -2.05 2.97 -6.46
CA LYS A 175 -2.81 1.99 -5.65
C LYS A 175 -4.22 1.78 -6.21
N MET A 176 -4.91 2.84 -6.61
CA MET A 176 -6.23 2.76 -7.25
C MET A 176 -6.17 2.01 -8.59
N ALA A 177 -5.25 2.40 -9.47
CA ALA A 177 -5.06 1.75 -10.76
C ALA A 177 -4.72 0.26 -10.62
N ALA A 178 -3.82 -0.09 -9.67
CA ALA A 178 -3.48 -1.47 -9.36
C ALA A 178 -4.62 -2.28 -8.72
N GLY A 179 -5.68 -1.60 -8.27
CA GLY A 179 -6.94 -2.19 -7.81
C GLY A 179 -7.98 -2.40 -8.92
N GLY A 180 -7.68 -1.99 -10.15
CA GLY A 180 -8.62 -2.05 -11.29
C GLY A 180 -9.57 -0.85 -11.38
N GLU A 181 -9.33 0.20 -10.59
CA GLU A 181 -10.09 1.44 -10.66
C GLU A 181 -9.40 2.42 -11.62
N ALA A 182 -10.17 3.15 -12.42
CA ALA A 182 -9.63 4.23 -13.23
C ALA A 182 -9.37 5.47 -12.33
N PRO A 183 -8.10 5.87 -12.09
CA PRO A 183 -7.83 7.02 -11.24
C PRO A 183 -8.31 8.30 -11.93
N PRO A 184 -8.94 9.24 -11.18
CA PRO A 184 -9.38 10.49 -11.76
C PRO A 184 -8.18 11.34 -12.20
N VAL A 185 -8.32 12.03 -13.33
CA VAL A 185 -7.41 13.11 -13.73
C VAL A 185 -7.83 14.38 -13.00
N GLN A 186 -6.89 15.02 -12.32
CA GLN A 186 -7.11 16.18 -11.49
C GLN A 186 -6.39 17.40 -12.06
N SER A 187 -7.08 18.53 -12.15
CA SER A 187 -6.42 19.82 -12.43
C SER A 187 -5.85 20.35 -11.11
N ARG A 188 -4.53 20.53 -11.05
CA ARG A 188 -3.82 21.04 -9.87
C ARG A 188 -2.84 22.12 -10.30
N ARG A 189 -2.52 23.04 -9.39
CA ARG A 189 -1.42 23.97 -9.57
C ARG A 189 -0.15 23.36 -9.01
N ALA A 190 0.95 23.39 -9.76
CA ALA A 190 2.21 22.81 -9.34
C ALA A 190 3.41 23.69 -9.68
N ILE A 191 4.45 23.58 -8.86
CA ILE A 191 5.81 23.99 -9.20
C ILE A 191 6.49 22.76 -9.81
N VAL A 192 6.96 22.88 -11.05
CA VAL A 192 7.60 21.80 -11.80
C VAL A 192 9.10 22.07 -11.86
N TYR A 193 9.87 21.04 -11.56
CA TYR A 193 11.33 21.02 -11.57
C TYR A 193 11.81 20.08 -12.66
N PHE A 194 12.72 20.59 -13.48
CA PHE A 194 13.55 19.79 -14.36
C PHE A 194 15.01 20.07 -14.05
N SER A 195 15.83 19.04 -14.09
CA SER A 195 17.28 19.16 -14.11
C SER A 195 17.90 18.42 -15.27
N ASP A 196 19.11 18.82 -15.61
CA ASP A 196 19.98 18.15 -16.57
C ASP A 196 21.46 18.47 -16.28
N LEU A 197 22.38 17.65 -16.77
CA LEU A 197 23.81 17.89 -16.60
C LEU A 197 24.41 18.60 -17.82
N ALA A 198 25.07 19.73 -17.58
CA ALA A 198 25.89 20.40 -18.57
C ALA A 198 27.14 19.58 -18.87
N ASN A 199 27.52 19.55 -20.15
CA ASN A 199 28.67 18.83 -20.69
C ASN A 199 28.62 17.30 -20.54
N PHE A 200 27.49 16.73 -20.11
CA PHE A 200 27.37 15.30 -19.84
C PHE A 200 27.68 14.42 -21.05
N SER A 201 27.09 14.70 -22.22
CA SER A 201 27.32 13.89 -23.42
C SER A 201 28.80 13.84 -23.82
N THR A 202 29.51 14.97 -23.71
CA THR A 202 30.95 15.05 -23.96
C THR A 202 31.74 14.28 -22.90
N TRP A 203 31.40 14.49 -21.62
CA TRP A 203 32.05 13.82 -20.50
C TRP A 203 31.86 12.29 -20.55
N ALA A 204 30.70 11.81 -20.99
CA ALA A 204 30.36 10.39 -21.02
C ALA A 204 30.91 9.65 -22.25
N ALA A 205 31.24 10.35 -23.34
CA ALA A 205 31.56 9.76 -24.65
C ALA A 205 32.63 8.66 -24.60
N ASP A 206 33.70 8.88 -23.82
CA ASP A 206 34.86 7.98 -23.75
C ASP A 206 34.92 7.16 -22.44
N LYS A 207 33.82 7.13 -21.67
CA LYS A 207 33.76 6.45 -20.36
C LYS A 207 33.02 5.12 -20.44
N GLN A 208 33.37 4.19 -19.55
CA GLN A 208 32.61 2.94 -19.46
C GLN A 208 31.20 3.21 -18.93
N PRO A 209 30.14 2.62 -19.52
CA PRO A 209 28.76 2.85 -19.09
C PRO A 209 28.51 2.60 -17.60
N ILE A 210 29.17 1.59 -17.01
CA ILE A 210 29.02 1.27 -15.58
C ILE A 210 29.60 2.37 -14.67
N GLN A 211 30.66 3.05 -15.11
CA GLN A 211 31.26 4.17 -14.38
C GLN A 211 30.34 5.39 -14.45
N VAL A 212 29.79 5.69 -15.64
CA VAL A 212 28.80 6.75 -15.84
C VAL A 212 27.57 6.52 -14.97
N ALA A 213 27.03 5.29 -14.97
CA ALA A 213 25.85 4.92 -14.19
C ALA A 213 26.06 5.11 -12.68
N ARG A 214 27.27 4.84 -12.16
CA ARG A 214 27.60 5.05 -10.75
C ARG A 214 27.49 6.53 -10.36
N HIS A 215 28.02 7.44 -11.18
CA HIS A 215 27.93 8.88 -10.90
C HIS A 215 26.50 9.39 -11.04
N LEU A 216 25.77 8.97 -12.08
CA LEU A 216 24.36 9.33 -12.25
C LEU A 216 23.49 8.88 -11.08
N ARG A 217 23.76 7.69 -10.53
CA ARG A 217 23.03 7.18 -9.36
C ARG A 217 23.22 8.07 -8.13
N GLU A 218 24.44 8.51 -7.84
CA GLU A 218 24.71 9.39 -6.70
C GLU A 218 24.14 10.80 -6.91
N LEU A 219 24.25 11.35 -8.12
CA LEU A 219 23.66 12.64 -8.46
C LEU A 219 22.12 12.62 -8.42
N ALA A 220 21.51 11.52 -8.87
CA ALA A 220 20.07 11.33 -8.72
C ALA A 220 19.68 11.23 -7.24
N LYS A 221 20.47 10.52 -6.42
CA LYS A 221 20.22 10.41 -4.97
C LYS A 221 20.24 11.78 -4.28
N ILE A 222 21.22 12.64 -4.58
CA ILE A 222 21.31 14.01 -4.03
C ILE A 222 20.01 14.78 -4.29
N GLN A 223 19.51 14.72 -5.53
CA GLN A 223 18.30 15.41 -5.96
C GLN A 223 17.04 14.82 -5.33
N ILE A 224 16.89 13.49 -5.38
CA ILE A 224 15.72 12.78 -4.86
C ILE A 224 15.55 13.05 -3.37
N ASP A 225 16.62 12.91 -2.59
CA ASP A 225 16.57 13.11 -1.14
C ASP A 225 16.20 14.56 -0.81
N ALA A 226 16.83 15.54 -1.46
CA ALA A 226 16.55 16.96 -1.22
C ALA A 226 15.13 17.39 -1.64
N ILE A 227 14.61 16.86 -2.74
CA ILE A 227 13.23 17.16 -3.20
C ILE A 227 12.22 16.60 -2.21
N ARG A 228 12.40 15.34 -1.77
CA ARG A 228 11.51 14.69 -0.80
C ARG A 228 11.54 15.36 0.57
N ASP A 229 12.73 15.73 1.05
CA ASP A 229 12.89 16.47 2.32
C ASP A 229 12.19 17.83 2.27
N ALA A 230 12.10 18.43 1.09
CA ALA A 230 11.37 19.67 0.84
C ALA A 230 9.87 19.46 0.50
N GLY A 231 9.31 18.26 0.73
CA GLY A 231 7.88 17.98 0.49
C GLY A 231 7.49 17.73 -0.96
N GLY A 232 8.47 17.63 -1.86
CA GLY A 232 8.26 17.39 -3.29
C GLY A 232 8.11 15.91 -3.62
N GLN A 233 7.67 15.65 -4.85
CA GLN A 233 7.47 14.31 -5.40
C GLN A 233 8.34 14.13 -6.64
N ILE A 234 8.93 12.94 -6.80
CA ILE A 234 9.68 12.58 -8.00
C ILE A 234 8.72 12.01 -9.03
N ASP A 235 8.73 12.58 -10.23
CA ASP A 235 7.92 12.10 -11.36
C ASP A 235 8.68 11.00 -12.13
N LYS A 236 9.88 11.32 -12.64
CA LYS A 236 10.76 10.34 -13.28
C LYS A 236 12.22 10.80 -13.37
N LEU A 237 13.12 9.85 -13.57
CA LEU A 237 14.50 10.10 -14.01
C LEU A 237 14.55 10.07 -15.55
N MET A 238 15.32 10.96 -16.16
CA MET A 238 15.39 11.14 -17.61
C MET A 238 16.85 11.26 -18.06
N GLY A 239 17.53 10.13 -18.29
CA GLY A 239 18.93 10.14 -18.68
C GLY A 239 19.81 10.71 -17.56
N ASP A 240 20.44 11.84 -17.81
CA ASP A 240 21.24 12.64 -16.87
C ASP A 240 20.42 13.68 -16.08
N GLY A 241 19.13 13.78 -16.36
CA GLY A 241 18.20 14.69 -15.71
C GLY A 241 17.16 14.03 -14.80
N LEU A 242 16.41 14.87 -14.10
CA LEU A 242 15.32 14.47 -13.22
C LEU A 242 14.11 15.41 -13.40
N MET A 243 12.90 14.85 -13.33
CA MET A 243 11.66 15.60 -13.20
C MET A 243 11.07 15.39 -11.80
N GLY A 244 10.75 16.50 -11.13
CA GLY A 244 10.09 16.53 -9.83
C GLY A 244 9.06 17.66 -9.77
N PHE A 245 8.21 17.65 -8.74
CA PHE A 245 7.21 18.69 -8.59
C PHE A 245 6.71 18.85 -7.15
N TRP A 246 6.05 19.98 -6.90
CA TRP A 246 5.33 20.30 -5.67
C TRP A 246 3.95 20.81 -6.03
N PHE A 247 2.91 20.36 -5.33
CA PHE A 247 1.58 20.94 -5.49
C PHE A 247 1.42 22.17 -4.60
N ILE A 248 0.82 23.21 -5.17
CA ILE A 248 0.52 24.49 -4.49
C ILE A 248 -0.98 24.78 -4.61
N ASP A 249 -1.77 23.80 -4.18
CA ASP A 249 -3.24 23.77 -4.32
C ASP A 249 -4.01 24.42 -3.16
N THR A 250 -3.29 25.02 -2.20
CA THR A 250 -3.87 25.78 -1.09
C THR A 250 -3.08 27.06 -0.86
N THR A 251 -3.73 28.07 -0.28
CA THR A 251 -3.07 29.35 0.04
C THR A 251 -1.89 29.18 1.00
N ASP A 252 -1.97 28.24 1.94
CA ASP A 252 -0.85 27.96 2.85
C ASP A 252 0.36 27.38 2.10
N ARG A 253 0.11 26.47 1.14
CA ARG A 253 1.17 25.92 0.28
C ARG A 253 1.73 26.95 -0.68
N GLU A 254 0.89 27.81 -1.26
CA GLU A 254 1.35 28.92 -2.11
C GLU A 254 2.27 29.89 -1.35
N ARG A 255 2.19 29.96 -0.02
CA ARG A 255 3.09 30.77 0.83
C ARG A 255 4.34 30.03 1.28
N ALA A 256 4.29 28.72 1.45
CA ALA A 256 5.39 27.95 2.04
C ALA A 256 6.26 27.25 0.99
N GLU A 257 5.64 26.63 -0.01
CA GLU A 257 6.33 25.76 -0.98
C GLU A 257 7.29 26.52 -1.89
N PRO A 258 6.98 27.72 -2.45
CA PRO A 258 7.91 28.40 -3.35
C PRO A 258 9.28 28.68 -2.71
N LEU A 259 9.28 29.09 -1.43
CA LEU A 259 10.52 29.34 -0.69
C LEU A 259 11.23 28.02 -0.33
N ALA A 260 10.50 26.95 -0.03
CA ALA A 260 11.08 25.63 0.17
C ALA A 260 11.75 25.09 -1.11
N VAL A 261 11.11 25.26 -2.27
CA VAL A 261 11.65 24.90 -3.59
C VAL A 261 12.92 25.69 -3.90
N MET A 262 12.94 26.99 -3.59
CA MET A 262 14.12 27.84 -3.73
C MET A 262 15.30 27.28 -2.93
N ARG A 263 15.09 27.01 -1.63
CA ARG A 263 16.13 26.43 -0.75
C ARG A 263 16.58 25.05 -1.20
N CYS A 264 15.63 24.20 -1.58
CA CYS A 264 15.90 22.86 -2.10
C CYS A 264 16.78 22.92 -3.35
N SER A 265 16.45 23.79 -4.31
CA SER A 265 17.19 23.92 -5.57
C SER A 265 18.60 24.45 -5.35
N THR A 266 18.79 25.43 -4.46
CA THR A 266 20.12 25.92 -4.06
C THR A 266 20.95 24.81 -3.42
N LEU A 267 20.37 24.07 -2.46
CA LEU A 267 21.05 22.96 -1.79
C LEU A 267 21.48 21.86 -2.77
N ILE A 268 20.63 21.53 -3.74
CA ILE A 268 20.96 20.57 -4.80
C ILE A 268 22.14 21.09 -5.64
N ALA A 269 22.08 22.34 -6.10
CA ALA A 269 23.14 22.93 -6.90
C ALA A 269 24.50 22.94 -6.17
N GLU A 270 24.49 23.29 -4.88
CA GLU A 270 25.67 23.25 -4.02
C GLU A 270 26.22 21.83 -3.86
N LYS A 271 25.38 20.87 -3.46
CA LYS A 271 25.80 19.47 -3.26
C LYS A 271 26.32 18.82 -4.54
N CYS A 272 25.67 19.06 -5.68
CA CYS A 272 26.15 18.58 -6.97
C CYS A 272 27.49 19.23 -7.32
N SER A 273 27.66 20.53 -7.10
CA SER A 273 28.92 21.23 -7.36
C SER A 273 30.06 20.70 -6.50
N SER A 274 29.82 20.44 -5.21
CA SER A 274 30.79 19.79 -4.33
C SER A 274 31.15 18.38 -4.81
N TYR A 275 30.15 17.60 -5.23
CA TYR A 275 30.37 16.25 -5.77
C TYR A 275 31.21 16.28 -7.06
N PHE A 276 30.94 17.22 -7.97
CA PHE A 276 31.72 17.39 -9.19
C PHE A 276 33.17 17.74 -8.88
N ALA A 277 33.41 18.66 -7.94
CA ALA A 277 34.75 19.04 -7.51
C ALA A 277 35.51 17.87 -6.85
N GLU A 278 34.86 17.12 -5.95
CA GLU A 278 35.46 15.96 -5.26
C GLU A 278 35.88 14.85 -6.24
N HIS A 279 35.11 14.66 -7.31
CA HIS A 279 35.34 13.60 -8.29
C HIS A 279 35.98 14.09 -9.59
N GLU A 280 36.48 15.33 -9.63
CA GLU A 280 37.13 15.95 -10.80
C GLU A 280 36.28 15.86 -12.08
N LEU A 281 34.97 16.07 -11.95
CA LEU A 281 34.02 16.01 -13.04
C LEU A 281 33.81 17.40 -13.62
N ASP A 282 34.16 17.60 -14.90
CA ASP A 282 33.84 18.81 -15.65
C ASP A 282 32.36 18.81 -16.08
N LEU A 283 31.49 18.89 -15.08
CA LEU A 283 30.04 18.90 -15.18
C LEU A 283 29.48 20.04 -14.35
N ALA A 284 28.28 20.50 -14.73
CA ALA A 284 27.49 21.41 -13.92
C ALA A 284 26.03 20.98 -13.98
N ILE A 285 25.25 21.24 -12.94
CA ILE A 285 23.81 20.97 -12.96
C ILE A 285 23.06 22.21 -13.47
N ARG A 286 22.11 22.00 -14.37
CA ARG A 286 21.13 23.00 -14.78
C ARG A 286 19.80 22.62 -14.21
N ILE A 287 19.13 23.57 -13.56
CA ILE A 287 17.80 23.40 -12.98
C ILE A 287 16.88 24.44 -13.62
N GLY A 288 15.72 23.99 -14.08
CA GLY A 288 14.64 24.82 -14.59
C GLY A 288 13.40 24.68 -13.72
N LEU A 289 12.86 25.82 -13.27
CA LEU A 289 11.70 25.90 -12.40
C LEU A 289 10.63 26.77 -13.01
N HIS A 290 9.39 26.28 -12.99
CA HIS A 290 8.21 27.04 -13.39
C HIS A 290 6.99 26.58 -12.59
N CYS A 291 6.01 27.47 -12.41
CA CYS A 291 4.75 27.13 -11.78
C CYS A 291 3.57 27.34 -12.73
N GLY A 292 2.58 26.46 -12.68
CA GLY A 292 1.35 26.61 -13.44
C GLY A 292 0.38 25.46 -13.22
N ASP A 293 -0.74 25.51 -13.94
CA ASP A 293 -1.75 24.47 -13.89
C ASP A 293 -1.33 23.24 -14.70
N VAL A 294 -1.60 22.07 -14.13
CA VAL A 294 -1.23 20.76 -14.65
C VAL A 294 -2.38 19.78 -14.46
N ALA A 295 -2.51 18.86 -15.42
CA ALA A 295 -3.33 17.67 -15.27
C ALA A 295 -2.49 16.57 -14.63
N PHE A 296 -2.88 16.12 -13.43
CA PHE A 296 -2.25 15.04 -12.69
C PHE A 296 -3.15 13.82 -12.71
N GLY A 297 -2.65 12.67 -13.13
CA GLY A 297 -3.46 11.47 -13.29
C GLY A 297 -2.65 10.30 -13.80
N ASP A 298 -3.30 9.15 -13.92
CA ASP A 298 -2.77 8.00 -14.65
C ASP A 298 -3.05 8.17 -16.15
N PHE A 299 -1.99 8.32 -16.94
CA PHE A 299 -2.05 8.42 -18.40
C PHE A 299 -1.48 7.16 -19.07
N GLY A 300 -1.52 6.06 -18.33
CA GLY A 300 -1.16 4.73 -18.76
C GLY A 300 -2.16 4.09 -19.74
N ALA A 301 -1.85 2.87 -20.16
CA ALA A 301 -2.71 2.05 -21.02
C ALA A 301 -2.60 0.59 -20.59
N ASP A 302 -3.68 -0.19 -20.78
CA ASP A 302 -3.83 -1.62 -20.49
C ASP A 302 -3.08 -2.10 -19.23
N ASN A 303 -1.81 -2.48 -19.39
CA ASN A 303 -0.96 -3.11 -18.37
C ASN A 303 0.15 -2.17 -17.83
N ARG A 304 0.07 -0.87 -18.10
CA ARG A 304 1.08 0.10 -17.68
C ARG A 304 0.40 1.29 -17.00
N ILE A 305 0.68 1.44 -15.71
CA ILE A 305 0.33 2.64 -14.95
C ILE A 305 1.41 3.70 -15.25
N ALA A 306 0.99 4.90 -15.64
CA ALA A 306 1.86 6.03 -15.93
C ALA A 306 1.31 7.30 -15.27
N VAL A 307 1.36 7.33 -13.94
CA VAL A 307 0.99 8.51 -13.17
C VAL A 307 2.03 9.60 -13.39
N THR A 308 1.61 10.77 -13.90
CA THR A 308 2.51 11.88 -14.20
C THR A 308 1.76 13.21 -14.30
N LEU A 309 2.48 14.31 -14.46
CA LEU A 309 1.94 15.62 -14.81
C LEU A 309 1.92 15.84 -16.33
N LEU A 310 0.80 16.34 -16.86
CA LEU A 310 0.68 16.85 -18.23
C LEU A 310 0.24 18.31 -18.22
N GLY A 311 0.57 19.05 -19.28
CA GLY A 311 0.11 20.43 -19.48
C GLY A 311 1.20 21.37 -19.99
N ALA A 312 0.80 22.60 -20.32
CA ALA A 312 1.71 23.63 -20.82
C ALA A 312 2.82 23.96 -19.80
N ALA A 313 2.48 24.01 -18.50
CA ALA A 313 3.43 24.30 -17.43
C ALA A 313 4.60 23.31 -17.39
N VAL A 314 4.37 22.02 -17.65
CA VAL A 314 5.43 20.99 -17.70
C VAL A 314 6.41 21.28 -18.83
N ASN A 315 5.89 21.60 -20.02
CA ASN A 315 6.71 21.92 -21.19
C ASN A 315 7.49 23.24 -21.00
N ILE A 316 6.88 24.23 -20.35
CA ILE A 316 7.54 25.50 -20.03
C ILE A 316 8.68 25.29 -19.04
N ALA A 317 8.47 24.50 -17.98
CA ALA A 317 9.53 24.16 -17.01
C ALA A 317 10.73 23.48 -17.68
N ALA A 318 10.49 22.53 -18.59
CA ALA A 318 11.56 21.90 -19.36
C ALA A 318 12.32 22.90 -20.24
N ARG A 319 11.65 23.92 -20.80
CA ARG A 319 12.31 24.98 -21.57
C ARG A 319 13.20 25.87 -20.68
N TYR A 320 12.79 26.13 -19.45
CA TYR A 320 13.61 26.86 -18.49
C TYR A 320 14.89 26.10 -18.14
N GLU A 321 14.85 24.77 -18.02
CA GLU A 321 16.08 23.96 -17.86
C GLU A 321 17.00 24.12 -19.08
N GLN A 322 16.41 24.02 -20.28
CA GLN A 322 17.14 24.08 -21.56
C GLN A 322 17.70 25.45 -21.91
N ALA A 323 17.31 26.52 -21.21
CA ALA A 323 17.75 27.88 -21.51
C ALA A 323 19.26 28.05 -21.24
N LYS A 324 20.03 28.38 -22.27
CA LYS A 324 21.49 28.50 -22.20
C LYS A 324 21.93 29.93 -22.50
N SER A 325 22.63 30.53 -21.55
CA SER A 325 23.34 31.80 -21.71
C SER A 325 24.50 31.84 -20.71
N ALA A 326 25.61 32.50 -21.08
CA ALA A 326 26.77 32.70 -20.21
C ALA A 326 26.44 33.55 -18.96
N GLU A 327 25.34 34.31 -19.01
CA GLU A 327 24.90 35.20 -17.92
C GLU A 327 24.03 34.46 -16.87
N LEU A 328 23.49 33.29 -17.22
CA LEU A 328 22.63 32.49 -16.36
C LEU A 328 23.43 31.63 -15.37
N GLY A 329 22.88 31.46 -14.16
CA GLY A 329 23.42 30.56 -13.13
C GLY A 329 22.96 29.11 -13.31
N GLY A 330 23.24 28.27 -12.30
CA GLY A 330 22.79 26.88 -12.28
C GLY A 330 21.26 26.71 -12.22
N ILE A 331 20.55 27.67 -11.60
CA ILE A 331 19.11 27.58 -11.33
C ILE A 331 18.37 28.67 -12.07
N ARG A 332 17.42 28.28 -12.94
CA ARG A 332 16.63 29.14 -13.84
C ARG A 332 15.18 29.13 -13.41
N VAL A 333 14.58 30.32 -13.31
CA VAL A 333 13.26 30.52 -12.73
C VAL A 333 12.41 31.38 -13.67
N SER A 334 11.18 30.96 -13.91
CA SER A 334 10.19 31.76 -14.63
C SER A 334 9.76 33.02 -13.86
N PRO A 335 9.33 34.10 -14.54
CA PRO A 335 8.80 35.31 -13.88
C PRO A 335 7.70 35.00 -12.85
N GLU A 336 6.75 34.13 -13.19
CA GLU A 336 5.60 33.78 -12.36
C GLU A 336 6.04 33.14 -11.04
N LEU A 337 6.95 32.16 -11.13
CA LEU A 337 7.48 31.50 -9.94
C LEU A 337 8.36 32.45 -9.11
N ARG A 338 9.11 33.35 -9.73
CA ARG A 338 9.87 34.37 -9.00
C ARG A 338 8.94 35.26 -8.17
N GLU A 339 7.82 35.69 -8.73
CA GLU A 339 6.83 36.50 -7.99
C GLU A 339 6.23 35.72 -6.81
N LEU A 340 5.90 34.43 -6.99
CA LEU A 340 5.46 33.57 -5.90
C LEU A 340 6.53 33.40 -4.82
N MET A 341 7.79 33.19 -5.21
CA MET A 341 8.91 33.09 -4.27
C MET A 341 9.05 34.37 -3.45
N ILE A 342 8.97 35.55 -4.08
CA ILE A 342 9.04 36.85 -3.38
C ILE A 342 7.85 37.04 -2.45
N GLY A 343 6.62 36.70 -2.91
CA GLY A 343 5.43 36.73 -2.07
C GLY A 343 5.48 35.76 -0.88
N SER A 344 6.32 34.73 -0.98
CA SER A 344 6.60 33.74 0.07
C SER A 344 7.79 34.11 0.98
N GLY A 345 8.39 35.30 0.78
CA GLY A 345 9.47 35.82 1.63
C GLY A 345 10.87 35.78 1.01
N ALA A 346 11.04 35.39 -0.26
CA ALA A 346 12.32 35.51 -0.93
C ALA A 346 12.68 36.98 -1.22
N LYS A 347 13.95 37.36 -1.01
CA LYS A 347 14.41 38.72 -1.35
C LYS A 347 14.44 38.92 -2.87
N PRO A 348 13.90 40.04 -3.41
CA PRO A 348 14.00 40.35 -4.84
C PRO A 348 15.44 40.38 -5.36
N ASP A 349 16.39 40.79 -4.53
CA ASP A 349 17.82 40.87 -4.86
C ASP A 349 18.53 39.51 -4.86
N GLY A 350 17.86 38.45 -4.40
CA GLY A 350 18.33 37.08 -4.50
C GLY A 350 18.33 36.53 -5.94
N PHE A 351 17.76 37.29 -6.88
CA PHE A 351 17.69 36.94 -8.29
C PHE A 351 18.62 37.84 -9.12
N ARG A 352 19.27 37.29 -10.14
CA ARG A 352 19.94 38.05 -11.19
C ARG A 352 18.91 38.75 -12.08
N LYS A 353 19.34 39.78 -12.81
CA LYS A 353 18.49 40.41 -13.83
C LYS A 353 18.05 39.37 -14.87
N PRO A 354 16.82 39.50 -15.42
CA PRO A 354 16.35 38.55 -16.41
C PRO A 354 17.19 38.65 -17.67
N VAL A 355 17.44 37.50 -18.29
CA VAL A 355 18.10 37.39 -19.58
C VAL A 355 17.07 36.83 -20.55
N GLN A 356 16.88 37.48 -21.70
CA GLN A 356 16.09 36.89 -22.77
C GLN A 356 16.86 35.76 -23.42
N VAL A 357 16.25 34.58 -23.46
CA VAL A 357 16.83 33.40 -24.11
C VAL A 357 15.84 32.81 -25.09
N GLU A 358 16.29 32.64 -26.32
CA GLU A 358 15.55 31.88 -27.32
C GLU A 358 15.74 30.38 -27.07
N VAL A 359 14.64 29.67 -26.84
CA VAL A 359 14.61 28.22 -26.66
C VAL A 359 14.01 27.54 -27.89
N LYS A 360 13.95 26.20 -27.87
CA LYS A 360 13.44 25.41 -28.99
C LYS A 360 12.09 25.93 -29.51
N HIS A 361 11.94 25.90 -30.83
CA HIS A 361 10.77 26.39 -31.57
C HIS A 361 10.60 27.92 -31.60
N GLY A 362 11.68 28.69 -31.39
CA GLY A 362 11.67 30.15 -31.54
C GLY A 362 10.92 30.89 -30.44
N VAL A 363 10.78 30.27 -29.28
CA VAL A 363 10.13 30.89 -28.12
C VAL A 363 11.19 31.67 -27.36
N SER A 364 10.96 32.98 -27.16
CA SER A 364 11.80 33.81 -26.28
C SER A 364 11.25 33.76 -24.85
N LEU A 365 12.12 33.48 -23.88
CA LEU A 365 11.78 33.45 -22.47
C LEU A 365 12.59 34.50 -21.71
N ASP A 366 11.93 35.22 -20.80
CA ASP A 366 12.60 35.99 -19.76
C ASP A 366 13.00 35.03 -18.64
N VAL A 367 14.31 34.85 -18.45
CA VAL A 367 14.87 33.87 -17.52
C VAL A 367 15.57 34.57 -16.38
N TYR A 368 15.08 34.37 -15.15
CA TYR A 368 15.80 34.76 -13.94
C TYR A 368 16.73 33.64 -13.49
N SER A 369 17.84 34.00 -12.86
CA SER A 369 18.69 33.03 -12.16
C SER A 369 18.79 33.35 -10.68
N ILE A 370 18.83 32.33 -9.84
CA ILE A 370 19.10 32.50 -8.41
C ILE A 370 20.60 32.80 -8.23
N LYS A 371 20.93 33.77 -7.37
CA LYS A 371 22.32 34.06 -7.03
C LYS A 371 22.85 33.02 -6.04
N GLU A 372 23.99 32.42 -6.36
CA GLU A 372 24.73 31.51 -5.49
C GLU A 372 25.51 32.35 -4.45
N SER A 373 24.85 32.77 -3.36
CA SER A 373 25.47 33.39 -2.17
C SER A 373 24.55 33.26 -0.96
N ALA A 374 25.14 33.09 0.23
CA ALA A 374 24.46 33.04 1.53
C ALA A 374 23.55 34.26 1.83
N ASP A 375 23.68 35.35 1.08
CA ASP A 375 22.94 36.61 1.27
C ASP A 375 21.48 36.60 0.78
N VAL A 376 21.05 35.52 0.12
CA VAL A 376 19.64 35.38 -0.31
C VAL A 376 18.70 35.23 0.90
N MET A 377 19.24 34.96 2.10
CA MET A 377 18.51 34.33 3.20
C MET A 377 18.54 35.02 4.58
N GLU A 378 18.99 36.28 4.73
CA GLU A 378 18.86 37.00 6.02
C GLU A 378 17.59 37.84 6.22
#